data_AF-A0A1I1NM89-F1
#
_entry.id   AF-A0A1I1NM89-F1
#
_cell.length_a   1.000
_cell.length_b   1.000
_cell.length_c   1.000
_cell.angle_alpha   90.00
_cell.angle_beta   90.00
_cell.angle_gamma   90.00
#
_symmetry.space_group_name_H-M   'P 1'
#
loop_
_entity.id
_entity.type
_entity.pdbx_description
1 polymer ?
#
loop_
_entity_poly.entity_id
_entity_poly.type
_entity_poly.pdbx_seq_one_letter_code
_entity_poly.pdbx_strand_id
1 'polypeptide(L)'
;MPQTIIPVAAVRGTAAGVLFMAFFGTLWAGIGIRGLQGWGFIWFLMVSLLIGVFLLIGGIKLIKKSKLLSNVIMEGNSARHSKRMGIMFGIIFGLEGVFIAAASAICRAANHLDLFVPIMALIVGAHFFPLARLFRVRIHYIAGTLLCLLAIVTLLTLPVRIIIEHHQIEVWWATLGFGSALILWGTGAALWVSGIGLLKRASERY
;
A
#
# COMPACT_ATOMS: atom_id res chain seq x y z
N MET A 1 -32.20 -14.10 -15.83
CA MET A 1 -30.98 -14.18 -14.99
C MET A 1 -30.45 -12.77 -14.78
N PRO A 2 -30.18 -12.29 -13.55
CA PRO A 2 -29.75 -10.91 -13.34
C PRO A 2 -28.36 -10.75 -13.93
N GLN A 3 -28.21 -9.87 -14.92
CA GLN A 3 -26.93 -9.59 -15.53
C GLN A 3 -26.04 -8.86 -14.53
N THR A 4 -25.00 -9.53 -14.04
CA THR A 4 -23.95 -8.88 -13.24
C THR A 4 -23.16 -7.94 -14.15
N ILE A 5 -23.61 -6.70 -14.25
CA ILE A 5 -22.88 -5.59 -14.89
C ILE A 5 -21.59 -5.41 -14.08
N ILE A 6 -20.42 -5.65 -14.69
CA ILE A 6 -19.14 -5.35 -14.03
C ILE A 6 -19.12 -3.82 -13.82
N PRO A 7 -19.19 -3.32 -12.58
CA PRO A 7 -19.27 -1.88 -12.38
C PRO A 7 -17.94 -1.27 -12.78
N VAL A 8 -17.93 -0.28 -13.67
CA VAL A 8 -16.73 0.52 -13.99
C VAL A 8 -16.09 1.08 -12.70
N ALA A 9 -16.89 1.31 -11.67
CA ALA A 9 -16.46 1.66 -10.33
C ALA A 9 -15.50 0.62 -9.70
N ALA A 10 -15.68 -0.68 -9.96
CA ALA A 10 -14.79 -1.73 -9.48
C ALA A 10 -13.40 -1.62 -10.15
N VAL A 11 -13.35 -1.42 -11.48
CA VAL A 11 -12.08 -1.25 -12.21
C VAL A 11 -11.35 0.02 -11.77
N ARG A 12 -12.07 1.13 -11.57
CA ARG A 12 -11.49 2.39 -11.06
C ARG A 12 -10.98 2.25 -9.63
N GLY A 13 -11.73 1.57 -8.76
CA GLY A 13 -11.30 1.28 -7.39
C GLY A 13 -10.04 0.40 -7.34
N THR A 14 -9.98 -0.63 -8.18
CA THR A 14 -8.77 -1.46 -8.33
C THR A 14 -7.59 -0.63 -8.82
N ALA A 15 -7.78 0.22 -9.82
CA ALA A 15 -6.70 1.05 -10.36
C ALA A 15 -6.18 2.08 -9.34
N ALA A 16 -7.07 2.71 -8.58
CA ALA A 16 -6.69 3.59 -7.47
C ALA A 16 -5.88 2.82 -6.41
N GLY A 17 -6.29 1.59 -6.08
CA GLY A 17 -5.56 0.69 -5.20
C GLY A 17 -4.14 0.41 -5.71
N VAL A 18 -3.96 0.09 -6.99
CA VAL A 18 -2.62 -0.13 -7.59
C VAL A 18 -1.71 1.09 -7.40
N LEU A 19 -2.23 2.30 -7.68
CA LEU A 19 -1.46 3.54 -7.53
C LEU A 19 -1.07 3.80 -6.07
N PHE A 20 -2.00 3.59 -5.14
CA PHE A 20 -1.75 3.77 -3.72
C PHE A 20 -0.66 2.80 -3.23
N MET A 21 -0.78 1.52 -3.59
CA MET A 21 0.19 0.49 -3.25
C MET A 21 1.59 0.76 -3.85
N ALA A 22 1.64 1.26 -5.09
CA ALA A 22 2.90 1.63 -5.74
C ALA A 22 3.59 2.80 -5.01
N PHE A 23 2.84 3.84 -4.68
CA PHE A 23 3.36 5.03 -4.01
C PHE A 23 3.85 4.71 -2.59
N PHE A 24 2.99 4.13 -1.75
CA PHE A 24 3.37 3.80 -0.37
C PHE A 24 4.41 2.69 -0.29
N GLY A 25 4.36 1.69 -1.19
CA GLY A 25 5.41 0.68 -1.29
C GLY A 25 6.79 1.30 -1.56
N THR A 26 6.85 2.32 -2.42
CA THR A 26 8.10 3.04 -2.71
C THR A 26 8.57 3.88 -1.52
N LEU A 27 7.65 4.50 -0.78
CA LEU A 27 8.00 5.22 0.47
C LEU A 27 8.56 4.27 1.53
N TRP A 28 7.96 3.09 1.70
CA TRP A 28 8.47 2.04 2.59
C TRP A 28 9.85 1.54 2.17
N ALA A 29 10.09 1.37 0.88
CA ALA A 29 11.42 1.03 0.38
C ALA A 29 12.45 2.11 0.73
N GLY A 30 12.06 3.40 0.70
CA GLY A 30 12.89 4.50 1.17
C GLY A 30 13.28 4.39 2.65
N ILE A 31 12.38 3.93 3.52
CA ILE A 31 12.70 3.63 4.93
C ILE A 31 13.71 2.48 5.01
N GLY A 32 13.53 1.43 4.20
CA GLY A 32 14.44 0.29 4.13
C GLY A 32 15.86 0.69 3.72
N ILE A 33 15.95 1.53 2.68
CA ILE A 33 17.22 2.09 2.20
C ILE A 33 17.91 2.93 3.27
N ARG A 34 17.17 3.74 4.04
CA ARG A 34 17.73 4.46 5.19
C ARG A 34 18.24 3.50 6.27
N GLY A 35 17.57 2.37 6.48
CA GLY A 35 18.02 1.34 7.42
C GLY A 35 19.36 0.71 7.06
N LEU A 36 19.74 0.71 5.78
CA LEU A 36 21.06 0.24 5.32
C LEU A 36 22.20 1.24 5.56
N GLN A 37 21.90 2.43 6.11
CA GLN A 37 22.86 3.51 6.40
C GLN A 37 23.88 3.79 5.28
N GLY A 38 23.42 3.80 4.03
CA GLY A 38 24.25 4.13 2.86
C GLY A 38 24.80 2.92 2.10
N TRP A 39 24.75 1.71 2.68
CA TRP A 39 25.18 0.51 1.99
C TRP A 39 24.29 0.18 0.79
N GLY A 40 24.88 0.13 -0.41
CA GLY A 40 24.15 -0.16 -1.65
C GLY A 40 23.08 0.87 -2.05
N PHE A 41 23.12 2.08 -1.47
CA PHE A 41 22.06 3.09 -1.56
C PHE A 41 21.53 3.30 -2.99
N ILE A 42 22.43 3.55 -3.95
CA ILE A 42 22.04 3.87 -5.33
C ILE A 42 21.33 2.69 -6.01
N TRP A 43 21.77 1.46 -5.72
CA TRP A 43 21.22 0.27 -6.34
C TRP A 43 19.80 -0.01 -5.86
N PHE A 44 19.60 0.01 -4.53
CA PHE A 44 18.28 -0.20 -3.93
C PHE A 44 17.31 0.94 -4.28
N LEU A 45 17.80 2.18 -4.37
CA LEU A 45 17.00 3.32 -4.81
C LEU A 45 16.50 3.14 -6.25
N MET A 46 17.41 2.79 -7.17
CA MET A 46 17.07 2.55 -8.58
C MET A 46 16.06 1.43 -8.73
N VAL A 47 16.29 0.27 -8.09
CA VAL A 47 15.36 -0.87 -8.14
C VAL A 47 13.98 -0.49 -7.59
N SER A 48 13.94 0.21 -6.46
CA SER A 48 12.67 0.63 -5.84
C SER A 48 11.89 1.60 -6.71
N LEU A 49 12.58 2.58 -7.32
CA LEU A 49 11.97 3.52 -8.26
C LEU A 49 11.46 2.80 -9.52
N LEU A 50 12.22 1.84 -10.06
CA LEU A 50 11.81 1.07 -11.23
C LEU A 50 10.51 0.29 -10.96
N ILE A 51 10.43 -0.41 -9.81
CA ILE A 51 9.22 -1.16 -9.43
C ILE A 51 8.04 -0.19 -9.21
N GLY A 52 8.27 0.88 -8.47
CA GLY A 52 7.25 1.90 -8.20
C GLY A 52 6.70 2.52 -9.49
N VAL A 53 7.57 2.97 -10.40
CA VAL A 53 7.20 3.54 -11.70
C VAL A 53 6.47 2.52 -12.56
N PHE A 54 6.93 1.27 -12.60
CA PHE A 54 6.28 0.22 -13.37
C PHE A 54 4.83 -0.02 -12.92
N LEU A 55 4.60 -0.13 -11.61
CA LEU A 55 3.25 -0.28 -11.06
C LEU A 55 2.40 0.99 -11.25
N LEU A 56 2.98 2.18 -11.13
CA LEU A 56 2.29 3.44 -11.42
C LEU A 56 1.81 3.50 -12.88
N ILE A 57 2.68 3.13 -13.84
CA ILE A 57 2.31 3.04 -15.26
C ILE A 57 1.17 2.03 -15.45
N GLY A 58 1.25 0.87 -14.80
CA GLY A 58 0.19 -0.15 -14.80
C GLY A 58 -1.16 0.39 -14.32
N GLY A 59 -1.18 1.06 -13.17
CA GLY A 59 -2.36 1.71 -12.60
C GLY A 59 -2.93 2.80 -13.51
N ILE A 60 -2.09 3.69 -14.06
CA ILE A 60 -2.51 4.75 -14.99
C ILE A 60 -3.13 4.16 -16.26
N LYS A 61 -2.52 3.13 -16.85
CA LYS A 61 -3.06 2.43 -18.02
C LYS A 61 -4.44 1.84 -17.71
N LEU A 62 -4.63 1.27 -16.52
CA LEU A 62 -5.91 0.72 -16.09
C LEU A 62 -6.98 1.81 -15.95
N ILE A 63 -6.64 2.97 -15.37
CA ILE A 63 -7.55 4.12 -15.30
C ILE A 63 -7.94 4.58 -16.71
N LYS A 64 -6.97 4.78 -17.61
CA LYS A 64 -7.24 5.24 -18.99
C LYS A 64 -8.20 4.31 -19.72
N LYS A 65 -7.99 3.00 -19.64
CA LYS A 65 -8.89 2.01 -20.25
C LYS A 65 -10.27 1.99 -19.59
N SER A 66 -10.36 2.17 -18.27
CA SER A 66 -11.65 2.22 -17.58
C SER A 66 -12.49 3.45 -17.95
N LYS A 67 -11.86 4.60 -18.22
CA LYS A 67 -12.57 5.82 -18.68
C LYS A 67 -13.22 5.62 -20.05
N LEU A 68 -12.58 4.88 -20.95
CA LEU A 68 -13.13 4.58 -22.28
C LEU A 68 -14.44 3.79 -22.19
N LEU A 69 -14.52 2.81 -21.29
CA LEU A 69 -15.78 2.08 -21.02
C LEU A 69 -16.82 2.92 -20.26
N SER A 70 -16.38 3.84 -19.40
CA SER A 70 -17.29 4.67 -18.57
C SER A 70 -18.14 5.65 -19.38
N ASN A 71 -17.66 6.12 -20.53
CA ASN A 71 -18.41 7.05 -21.38
C ASN A 71 -19.71 6.43 -21.95
N VAL A 72 -19.88 5.11 -21.81
CA VAL A 72 -21.03 4.36 -22.35
C VAL A 72 -22.14 4.15 -21.30
N ILE A 73 -21.86 4.31 -19.99
CA ILE A 73 -22.78 3.91 -18.91
C ILE A 73 -22.73 4.94 -17.77
N MET A 74 -23.60 5.94 -17.75
CA MET A 74 -23.74 6.79 -16.56
C MET A 74 -25.18 7.24 -16.31
N GLU A 75 -25.80 6.70 -15.26
CA GLU A 75 -27.05 7.22 -14.68
C GLU A 75 -27.03 7.25 -13.15
N GLY A 76 -27.25 8.45 -12.60
CA GLY A 76 -28.06 8.72 -11.41
C GLY A 76 -27.49 8.42 -10.02
N ASN A 77 -27.28 7.15 -9.66
CA ASN A 77 -27.30 6.73 -8.25
C ASN A 77 -25.90 6.53 -7.59
N SER A 78 -24.81 6.63 -8.36
CA SER A 78 -23.43 6.33 -7.92
C SER A 78 -22.74 7.46 -7.14
N ALA A 79 -23.13 8.72 -7.36
CA ALA A 79 -22.39 9.89 -6.86
C ALA A 79 -22.45 10.05 -5.33
N ARG A 80 -23.62 9.83 -4.71
CA ARG A 80 -23.80 10.01 -3.26
C ARG A 80 -23.06 8.93 -2.45
N HIS A 81 -23.06 7.70 -2.95
CA HIS A 81 -22.32 6.59 -2.34
C HIS A 81 -20.80 6.80 -2.45
N SER A 82 -20.32 7.27 -3.61
CA SER A 82 -18.91 7.62 -3.82
C SER A 82 -18.43 8.72 -2.87
N LYS A 83 -19.22 9.79 -2.67
CA LYS A 83 -18.89 10.89 -1.75
C LYS A 83 -18.75 10.42 -0.29
N ARG A 84 -19.69 9.58 0.18
CA ARG A 84 -19.64 9.02 1.55
C ARG A 84 -18.41 8.13 1.75
N MET A 85 -18.06 7.32 0.75
CA MET A 85 -16.88 6.47 0.76
C MET A 85 -15.59 7.30 0.90
N GLY A 86 -15.48 8.40 0.14
CA GLY A 86 -14.33 9.30 0.19
C GLY A 86 -14.16 9.99 1.55
N ILE A 87 -15.26 10.40 2.20
CA ILE A 87 -15.21 10.99 3.55
C ILE A 87 -14.72 9.95 4.56
N MET A 88 -15.26 8.73 4.55
CA MET A 88 -14.81 7.68 5.46
C MET A 88 -13.34 7.31 5.24
N PHE A 89 -12.91 7.23 3.99
CA PHE A 89 -11.51 7.04 3.65
C PHE A 89 -10.62 8.14 4.24
N GLY A 90 -11.02 9.40 4.08
CA GLY A 90 -10.29 10.55 4.65
C GLY A 90 -10.22 10.52 6.17
N ILE A 91 -11.29 10.09 6.86
CA ILE A 91 -11.30 9.94 8.33
C ILE A 91 -10.34 8.83 8.77
N ILE A 92 -10.38 7.66 8.11
CA ILE A 92 -9.48 6.53 8.44
C ILE A 92 -8.02 6.94 8.24
N PHE A 93 -7.72 7.58 7.11
CA PHE A 93 -6.37 8.04 6.79
C PHE A 93 -5.92 9.19 7.71
N GLY A 94 -6.83 10.09 8.08
CA GLY A 94 -6.55 11.14 9.07
C GLY A 94 -6.21 10.58 10.44
N LEU A 95 -6.97 9.58 10.91
CA LEU A 95 -6.69 8.89 12.17
C LEU A 95 -5.35 8.16 12.16
N GLU A 96 -5.01 7.49 11.04
CA GLU A 96 -3.70 6.89 10.85
C GLU A 96 -2.58 7.94 10.98
N GLY A 97 -2.71 9.09 10.31
CA GLY A 97 -1.76 10.19 10.41
C GLY A 97 -1.60 10.72 11.84
N VAL A 98 -2.70 10.85 12.59
CA VAL A 98 -2.68 11.24 14.00
C VAL A 98 -1.94 10.20 14.84
N PHE A 99 -2.20 8.91 14.64
CA PHE A 99 -1.51 7.85 15.38
C PHE A 99 -0.01 7.78 15.05
N ILE A 100 0.38 7.96 13.79
CA ILE A 100 1.80 8.01 13.39
C ILE A 100 2.49 9.23 14.01
N ALA A 101 1.84 10.40 14.01
CA ALA A 101 2.39 11.61 14.63
C ALA A 101 2.54 11.44 16.15
N ALA A 102 1.54 10.87 16.82
CA ALA A 102 1.61 10.56 18.25
C ALA A 102 2.72 9.55 18.55
N ALA A 103 2.83 8.47 17.77
CA ALA A 103 3.90 7.49 17.91
C ALA A 103 5.29 8.12 17.74
N SER A 104 5.45 9.01 16.75
CA SER A 104 6.70 9.77 16.55
C SER A 104 7.06 10.63 17.76
N ALA A 105 6.10 11.38 18.29
CA ALA A 105 6.29 12.22 19.47
C ALA A 105 6.66 11.40 20.71
N ILE A 106 5.98 10.28 20.95
CA ILE A 106 6.23 9.38 22.07
C ILE A 106 7.61 8.72 21.96
N CYS A 107 7.95 8.15 20.79
CA CYS A 107 9.25 7.51 20.57
C CYS A 107 10.41 8.51 20.73
N ARG A 108 10.21 9.75 20.27
CA ARG A 108 11.18 10.83 20.45
C ARG A 108 11.32 11.23 21.92
N ALA A 109 10.22 11.39 22.64
CA ALA A 109 10.24 11.74 24.07
C ALA A 109 10.88 10.64 24.93
N ALA A 110 10.71 9.37 24.55
CA ALA A 110 11.28 8.22 25.23
C ALA A 110 12.73 7.91 24.80
N ASN A 111 13.34 8.68 23.90
CA ASN A 111 14.67 8.40 23.31
C ASN A 111 14.81 7.01 22.66
N HIS A 112 13.70 6.42 22.21
CA HIS A 112 13.65 5.12 21.53
C HIS A 112 13.10 5.26 20.11
N LEU A 113 13.74 6.11 19.30
CA LEU A 113 13.36 6.30 17.89
C LEU A 113 13.48 5.01 17.07
N ASP A 114 14.28 4.04 17.52
CA ASP A 114 14.39 2.73 16.90
C ASP A 114 13.04 1.99 16.85
N LEU A 115 12.16 2.22 17.85
CA LEU A 115 10.81 1.64 17.92
C LEU A 115 9.79 2.32 17.00
N PHE A 116 10.11 3.50 16.46
CA PHE A 116 9.18 4.26 15.63
C PHE A 116 8.74 3.48 14.39
N VAL A 117 9.69 2.89 13.65
CA VAL A 117 9.38 2.16 12.41
C VAL A 117 8.54 0.90 12.68
N PRO A 118 8.83 0.06 13.69
CA PRO A 118 7.94 -1.04 14.09
C PRO A 118 6.53 -0.59 14.48
N ILE A 119 6.40 0.45 15.30
CA ILE A 119 5.09 0.96 15.74
C ILE A 119 4.32 1.53 14.54
N MET A 120 5.00 2.28 13.66
CA MET A 120 4.42 2.78 12.43
C MET A 120 3.96 1.62 11.53
N ALA A 121 4.75 0.55 11.38
CA ALA A 121 4.35 -0.63 10.62
C ALA A 121 3.10 -1.32 11.20
N LEU A 122 2.92 -1.32 12.52
CA LEU A 122 1.71 -1.82 13.17
C LEU A 122 0.50 -0.92 12.91
N ILE A 123 0.65 0.41 13.00
CA ILE A 123 -0.42 1.38 12.73
C ILE A 123 -0.83 1.28 11.25
N VAL A 124 0.14 1.27 10.35
CA VAL A 124 -0.03 1.09 8.91
C VAL A 124 -0.44 -0.37 8.58
N GLY A 125 -0.25 -1.36 9.44
CA GLY A 125 -0.89 -2.66 9.25
C GLY A 125 -2.38 -2.61 9.63
N ALA A 126 -2.66 -1.98 10.78
CA ALA A 126 -3.98 -1.89 11.38
C ALA A 126 -4.97 -1.05 10.54
N HIS A 127 -4.52 0.00 9.87
CA HIS A 127 -5.39 0.84 9.02
C HIS A 127 -5.99 0.07 7.83
N PHE A 128 -5.33 -1.00 7.37
CA PHE A 128 -5.83 -1.82 6.26
C PHE A 128 -7.08 -2.62 6.63
N PHE A 129 -7.34 -2.93 7.90
CA PHE A 129 -8.55 -3.69 8.29
C PHE A 129 -9.84 -2.87 8.12
N PRO A 130 -9.93 -1.62 8.63
CA PRO A 130 -11.02 -0.71 8.29
C PRO A 130 -11.16 -0.51 6.78
N LEU A 131 -10.04 -0.36 6.07
CA LEU A 131 -10.01 -0.15 4.63
C LEU A 131 -10.58 -1.35 3.85
N ALA A 132 -10.22 -2.56 4.27
CA ALA A 132 -10.72 -3.81 3.72
C ALA A 132 -12.23 -3.96 3.93
N ARG A 133 -12.74 -3.53 5.09
CA ARG A 133 -14.18 -3.49 5.36
C ARG A 133 -14.90 -2.44 4.51
N LEU A 134 -14.29 -1.26 4.36
CA LEU A 134 -14.85 -0.13 3.63
C LEU A 134 -14.98 -0.44 2.12
N PHE A 135 -13.92 -0.96 1.50
CA PHE A 135 -13.92 -1.30 0.07
C PHE A 135 -14.35 -2.75 -0.24
N ARG A 136 -14.56 -3.59 0.78
CA ARG A 136 -14.93 -5.01 0.65
C ARG A 136 -13.95 -5.85 -0.18
N VAL A 137 -12.66 -5.51 -0.14
CA VAL A 137 -11.63 -6.21 -0.92
C VAL A 137 -10.73 -7.03 0.00
N ARG A 138 -10.84 -8.36 -0.11
CA ARG A 138 -10.14 -9.32 0.76
C ARG A 138 -8.62 -9.17 0.78
N ILE A 139 -8.02 -8.74 -0.34
CA ILE A 139 -6.57 -8.62 -0.42
C ILE A 139 -5.99 -7.59 0.55
N HIS A 140 -6.79 -6.58 0.96
CA HIS A 140 -6.37 -5.60 1.96
C HIS A 140 -6.30 -6.22 3.37
N TYR A 141 -7.14 -7.21 3.69
CA TYR A 141 -7.00 -7.97 4.95
C TYR A 141 -5.70 -8.75 4.99
N ILE A 142 -5.31 -9.36 3.86
CA ILE A 142 -4.05 -10.10 3.74
C ILE A 142 -2.87 -9.15 3.90
N ALA A 143 -2.87 -8.02 3.17
CA ALA A 143 -1.81 -7.02 3.27
C ALA A 143 -1.65 -6.47 4.70
N GLY A 144 -2.76 -6.06 5.34
CA GLY A 144 -2.73 -5.58 6.72
C GLY A 144 -2.21 -6.63 7.71
N THR A 145 -2.66 -7.88 7.57
CA THR A 145 -2.18 -8.98 8.42
C THR A 145 -0.69 -9.24 8.22
N LEU A 146 -0.21 -9.28 6.98
CA LEU A 146 1.20 -9.49 6.67
C LEU A 146 2.07 -8.35 7.23
N LEU A 147 1.63 -7.10 7.13
CA LEU A 147 2.33 -5.95 7.71
C LEU A 147 2.40 -6.03 9.23
N CYS A 148 1.28 -6.35 9.90
CA CYS A 148 1.27 -6.53 11.34
C CYS A 148 2.17 -7.69 11.78
N LEU A 149 2.10 -8.83 11.09
CA LEU A 149 2.95 -9.99 11.38
C LEU A 149 4.42 -9.67 11.16
N LEU A 150 4.78 -8.98 10.07
CA LEU A 150 6.15 -8.56 9.80
C LEU A 150 6.68 -7.67 10.93
N ALA A 151 5.87 -6.72 11.41
CA ALA A 151 6.23 -5.86 12.53
C ALA A 151 6.46 -6.64 13.83
N ILE A 152 5.54 -7.54 14.19
CA ILE A 152 5.64 -8.37 15.39
C ILE A 152 6.86 -9.30 15.31
N VAL A 153 7.05 -10.00 14.18
CA VAL A 153 8.17 -10.91 14.00
C VAL A 153 9.50 -10.16 14.07
N THR A 154 9.59 -8.98 13.46
CA THR A 154 10.80 -8.15 13.52
C THR A 154 11.12 -7.73 14.96
N LEU A 155 10.12 -7.27 15.72
CA LEU A 155 10.27 -6.87 17.12
C LEU A 155 10.70 -8.03 18.02
N LEU A 156 10.22 -9.25 17.76
CA LEU A 156 10.44 -10.41 18.63
C LEU A 156 11.71 -11.20 18.30
N THR A 157 12.15 -11.19 17.05
CA THR A 157 13.19 -12.14 16.58
C THR A 157 14.47 -11.47 16.07
N LEU A 158 14.40 -10.22 15.60
CA LEU A 158 15.55 -9.59 14.96
C LEU A 158 16.28 -8.62 15.91
N PRO A 159 17.62 -8.58 15.87
CA PRO A 159 18.37 -7.56 16.59
C PRO A 159 18.03 -6.17 16.02
N VAL A 160 18.14 -5.12 16.83
CA VAL A 160 17.89 -3.74 16.39
C VAL A 160 18.91 -3.34 15.31
N ARG A 161 20.19 -3.64 15.56
CA ARG A 161 21.34 -3.23 14.75
C ARG A 161 22.29 -4.40 14.55
N ILE A 162 22.90 -4.47 13.37
CA ILE A 162 24.04 -5.36 13.09
C ILE A 162 25.15 -4.57 12.42
N ILE A 163 26.38 -5.05 12.60
CA ILE A 163 27.56 -4.50 11.92
C ILE A 163 28.00 -5.54 10.91
N ILE A 164 27.99 -5.18 9.62
CA ILE A 164 28.53 -6.02 8.55
C ILE A 164 29.77 -5.29 8.03
N GLU A 165 30.94 -5.91 8.25
CA GLU A 165 32.25 -5.33 7.99
C GLU A 165 32.42 -3.97 8.69
N HIS A 166 32.21 -2.87 7.97
CA HIS A 166 32.32 -1.49 8.43
C HIS A 166 30.99 -0.71 8.36
N HIS A 167 29.90 -1.34 7.95
CA HIS A 167 28.59 -0.70 7.80
C HIS A 167 27.67 -1.11 8.95
N GLN A 168 27.11 -0.12 9.63
CA GLN A 168 26.04 -0.33 10.60
C GLN A 168 24.71 -0.40 9.86
N ILE A 169 23.92 -1.44 10.13
CA ILE A 169 22.60 -1.63 9.53
C ILE A 169 21.56 -1.63 10.65
N GLU A 170 20.57 -0.76 10.52
CA GLU A 170 19.34 -0.76 11.32
C GLU A 170 18.44 -1.88 10.80
N VAL A 171 18.61 -3.09 11.33
CA VAL A 171 17.92 -4.29 10.84
C VAL A 171 16.41 -4.13 10.89
N TRP A 172 15.89 -3.49 11.94
CA TRP A 172 14.45 -3.23 12.05
C TRP A 172 13.95 -2.34 10.92
N TRP A 173 14.67 -1.25 10.61
CA TRP A 173 14.28 -0.31 9.57
C TRP A 173 14.42 -0.92 8.18
N ALA A 174 15.52 -1.64 7.92
CA ALA A 174 15.75 -2.34 6.67
C ALA A 174 14.67 -3.41 6.42
N THR A 175 14.42 -4.27 7.41
CA THR A 175 13.47 -5.38 7.30
C THR A 175 12.04 -4.89 7.14
N LEU A 176 11.61 -3.93 7.97
CA LEU A 176 10.26 -3.37 7.89
C LEU A 176 10.08 -2.52 6.64
N GLY A 177 11.11 -1.77 6.26
CA GLY A 177 11.15 -0.99 5.02
C GLY A 177 10.92 -1.85 3.79
N PHE A 178 11.85 -2.77 3.51
CA PHE A 178 11.78 -3.62 2.33
C PHE A 178 10.65 -4.64 2.40
N GLY A 179 10.40 -5.24 3.56
CA GLY A 179 9.31 -6.20 3.72
C GLY A 179 7.94 -5.56 3.48
N SER A 180 7.70 -4.36 4.02
CA SER A 180 6.45 -3.63 3.77
C SER A 180 6.34 -3.19 2.31
N ALA A 181 7.45 -2.74 1.69
CA ALA A 181 7.49 -2.41 0.27
C ALA A 181 7.08 -3.60 -0.60
N LEU A 182 7.64 -4.78 -0.33
CA LEU A 182 7.32 -6.01 -1.05
C LEU A 182 5.86 -6.42 -0.88
N ILE A 183 5.31 -6.35 0.35
CA ILE A 183 3.89 -6.65 0.60
C ILE A 183 2.99 -5.71 -0.19
N LEU A 184 3.29 -4.40 -0.17
CA LEU A 184 2.48 -3.40 -0.87
C LEU A 184 2.61 -3.54 -2.38
N TRP A 185 3.81 -3.67 -2.93
CA TRP A 185 4.01 -3.88 -4.36
C TRP A 185 3.38 -5.20 -4.85
N GLY A 186 3.51 -6.29 -4.09
CA GLY A 186 2.86 -7.56 -4.38
C GLY A 186 1.33 -7.43 -4.39
N THR A 187 0.77 -6.71 -3.41
CA THR A 187 -0.66 -6.39 -3.35
C THR A 187 -1.09 -5.55 -4.55
N GLY A 188 -0.30 -4.53 -4.93
CA GLY A 188 -0.52 -3.70 -6.09
C GLY A 188 -0.48 -4.49 -7.40
N ALA A 189 0.48 -5.41 -7.56
CA ALA A 189 0.57 -6.29 -8.71
C ALA A 189 -0.65 -7.23 -8.82
N ALA A 190 -1.08 -7.83 -7.71
CA ALA A 190 -2.25 -8.70 -7.67
C ALA A 190 -3.55 -7.94 -8.00
N LEU A 191 -3.70 -6.71 -7.50
CA LEU A 191 -4.79 -5.81 -7.88
C LEU A 191 -4.72 -5.47 -9.37
N TRP A 192 -3.53 -5.19 -9.91
CA TRP A 192 -3.36 -4.86 -11.31
C TRP A 192 -3.77 -6.02 -12.23
N VAL A 193 -3.31 -7.24 -11.95
CA VAL A 193 -3.71 -8.46 -12.68
C VAL A 193 -5.22 -8.68 -12.60
N SER A 194 -5.82 -8.52 -11.41
CA SER A 194 -7.27 -8.60 -11.22
C SER A 194 -8.01 -7.56 -12.06
N GLY A 195 -7.50 -6.32 -12.12
CA GLY A 195 -8.04 -5.23 -12.91
C GLY A 195 -7.99 -5.49 -14.42
N ILE A 196 -6.90 -6.06 -14.93
CA ILE A 196 -6.80 -6.49 -16.33
C ILE A 196 -7.84 -7.56 -16.65
N GLY A 197 -8.00 -8.56 -15.76
CA GLY A 197 -9.01 -9.61 -15.93
C GLY A 197 -10.45 -9.11 -15.90
N LEU A 198 -10.72 -8.01 -15.18
CA LEU A 198 -12.02 -7.34 -15.22
C LEU A 198 -12.24 -6.60 -16.56
N LEU A 199 -11.22 -5.92 -17.07
CA LEU A 199 -11.29 -5.26 -18.38
C LEU A 199 -11.54 -6.25 -19.51
N LYS A 200 -10.86 -7.40 -19.53
CA LYS A 200 -11.02 -8.41 -20.58
C LYS A 200 -12.44 -8.98 -20.62
N ARG A 201 -13.01 -9.29 -19.46
CA ARG A 201 -14.40 -9.76 -19.34
C ARG A 201 -15.43 -8.70 -19.73
N ALA A 202 -15.10 -7.42 -19.56
CA ALA A 202 -15.95 -6.33 -20.01
C ALA A 202 -15.88 -6.14 -21.54
N SER A 203 -14.72 -6.33 -22.16
CA SER A 203 -14.57 -6.22 -23.62
C SER A 203 -15.13 -7.41 -24.41
N GLU A 204 -15.16 -8.62 -23.84
CA GLU A 204 -15.77 -9.81 -24.49
C GLU A 204 -17.31 -9.78 -24.51
N ARG A 205 -17.93 -8.81 -23.82
CA ARG A 205 -19.39 -8.63 -23.76
C ARG A 205 -19.94 -7.56 -24.71
N TYR A 206 -19.07 -6.87 -25.44
CA TYR A 206 -19.41 -5.89 -26.48
C TYR A 206 -18.81 -6.35 -27.80
#